data_AF-X1R5C0-F1
#
_entry.id   AF-X1R5C0-F1
#
_cell.length_a   1.000
_cell.length_b   1.000
_cell.length_c   1.000
_cell.angle_alpha   90.00
_cell.angle_beta   90.00
_cell.angle_gamma   90.00
#
_symmetry.space_group_name_H-M   'P 1'
#
loop_
_entity.id
_entity.type
_entity.pdbx_description
1 polymer ?
#
loop_
_entity_poly.entity_id
_entity_poly.type
_entity_poly.pdbx_seq_one_letter_code
_entity_poly.pdbx_strand_id
1 'polypeptide(L)'
;MNYENVTLCKLALASTMYDSLTPFNYSLALLNSTTGGSIDLTNPAHRISLMKWLNDWGCRHLSEDQHEVASYSILNWYQADGACLFPNKKPIWDLGDHELEVAANAYGS
;
A
#
# COMPACT_ATOMS: atom_id res chain seq x y z
N MET A 1 -6.76 -25.05 -18.26
CA MET A 1 -7.80 -24.47 -17.38
C MET A 1 -8.74 -23.71 -18.29
N ASN A 2 -10.01 -24.10 -18.40
CA ASN A 2 -10.94 -23.49 -19.37
C ASN A 2 -11.55 -22.23 -18.72
N TYR A 3 -11.11 -21.05 -19.14
CA TYR A 3 -11.47 -19.76 -18.52
C TYR A 3 -12.88 -19.26 -18.89
N GLU A 4 -13.57 -19.95 -19.80
CA GLU A 4 -14.87 -19.53 -20.38
C GLU A 4 -16.03 -19.41 -19.37
N ASN A 5 -15.84 -19.80 -18.10
CA ASN A 5 -16.90 -19.82 -17.09
C ASN A 5 -16.56 -19.07 -15.78
N VAL A 6 -15.49 -18.28 -15.76
CA VAL A 6 -15.11 -17.47 -14.59
C VAL A 6 -15.91 -16.16 -14.61
N THR A 7 -16.74 -15.95 -13.60
CA THR A 7 -17.50 -14.70 -13.42
C THR A 7 -16.94 -13.92 -12.23
N LEU A 8 -17.20 -12.60 -12.18
CA LEU A 8 -16.82 -11.77 -11.02
C LEU A 8 -17.40 -12.31 -9.70
N CYS A 9 -18.63 -12.83 -9.73
CA CYS A 9 -19.25 -13.46 -8.56
C CYS A 9 -18.50 -14.72 -8.11
N LYS A 10 -18.07 -15.59 -9.04
CA LYS A 10 -17.27 -16.77 -8.70
C LYS A 10 -15.90 -16.40 -8.15
N LEU A 11 -15.27 -15.36 -8.69
CA LEU A 11 -14.01 -14.83 -8.16
C LEU A 11 -14.18 -14.29 -6.75
N ALA A 12 -15.19 -13.43 -6.52
CA ALA A 12 -15.49 -12.89 -5.20
C ALA A 12 -15.75 -14.02 -4.17
N LEU A 13 -16.56 -15.01 -4.53
CA LEU A 13 -16.84 -16.16 -3.69
C LEU A 13 -15.58 -16.98 -3.37
N ALA A 14 -14.76 -17.27 -4.39
CA ALA A 14 -13.51 -17.99 -4.20
C ALA A 14 -12.54 -17.22 -3.30
N SER A 15 -12.42 -15.89 -3.47
CA SER A 15 -11.61 -15.04 -2.60
C SER A 15 -12.11 -15.06 -1.16
N THR A 16 -13.42 -14.91 -0.93
CA THR A 16 -14.01 -14.98 0.42
C THR A 16 -13.79 -16.35 1.06
N MET A 17 -13.96 -17.44 0.31
CA MET A 17 -13.70 -18.79 0.81
C MET A 17 -12.22 -19.00 1.14
N TYR A 18 -11.32 -18.58 0.25
CA TYR A 18 -9.88 -18.69 0.47
C TYR A 18 -9.45 -17.95 1.74
N ASP A 19 -10.01 -16.77 1.97
CA ASP A 19 -9.73 -15.95 3.15
C ASP A 19 -10.32 -16.53 4.45
N SER A 20 -11.42 -17.28 4.36
CA SER A 20 -11.96 -18.02 5.51
C SER A 20 -11.12 -19.25 5.90
N LEU A 21 -10.38 -19.81 4.93
CA LEU A 21 -9.60 -21.03 5.09
C LEU A 21 -8.12 -20.76 5.38
N THR A 22 -7.64 -19.56 5.07
CA THR A 22 -6.25 -19.16 5.23
C THR A 22 -6.19 -17.77 5.84
N PRO A 23 -5.22 -17.45 6.71
CA PRO A 23 -5.10 -16.12 7.31
C PRO A 23 -4.54 -15.08 6.32
N PHE A 24 -4.85 -15.20 5.03
CA PHE A 24 -4.22 -14.45 3.95
C PHE A 24 -4.43 -12.94 4.10
N ASN A 25 -5.66 -12.49 4.42
CA ASN A 25 -5.91 -11.06 4.67
C ASN A 25 -5.67 -10.61 6.12
N TYR A 26 -5.18 -11.48 7.02
CA TYR A 26 -4.99 -11.11 8.42
C TYR A 26 -4.04 -9.91 8.59
N SER A 27 -2.90 -9.92 7.90
CA SER A 27 -1.92 -8.81 7.98
C SER A 27 -2.50 -7.51 7.43
N LEU A 28 -3.32 -7.57 6.36
CA LEU A 28 -4.01 -6.42 5.81
C LEU A 28 -5.09 -5.89 6.77
N ALA A 29 -5.83 -6.78 7.43
CA ALA A 29 -6.80 -6.40 8.45
C ALA A 29 -6.11 -5.69 9.63
N LEU A 30 -4.93 -6.17 10.06
CA LEU A 30 -4.13 -5.52 11.10
C LEU A 30 -3.68 -4.12 10.69
N LEU A 31 -3.19 -3.95 9.45
CA LEU A 31 -2.82 -2.65 8.90
C LEU A 31 -4.03 -1.69 8.88
N ASN A 32 -5.18 -2.14 8.40
CA ASN A 32 -6.39 -1.34 8.35
C ASN A 32 -6.90 -0.97 9.74
N SER A 33 -6.81 -1.89 10.71
CA SER A 33 -7.20 -1.61 12.09
C SER A 33 -6.33 -0.54 12.74
N THR A 34 -5.04 -0.50 12.40
CA THR A 34 -4.08 0.49 12.92
C THR A 34 -4.25 1.85 12.26
N THR A 35 -4.59 1.88 10.97
CA THR A 35 -4.61 3.11 10.15
C THR A 35 -6.02 3.67 9.94
N GLY A 36 -7.07 2.97 10.37
CA GLY A 36 -8.44 3.32 10.03
C GLY A 36 -8.75 3.20 8.53
N GLY A 37 -7.97 2.41 7.79
CA GLY A 37 -8.08 2.23 6.34
C GLY A 37 -7.40 3.31 5.50
N SER A 38 -6.70 4.27 6.11
CA SER A 38 -5.92 5.28 5.39
C SER A 38 -4.56 5.53 6.06
N ILE A 39 -3.49 5.25 5.32
CA ILE A 39 -2.13 5.35 5.86
C ILE A 39 -1.67 6.81 5.88
N ASP A 40 -1.70 7.42 7.06
CA ASP A 40 -0.97 8.67 7.34
C ASP A 40 0.54 8.39 7.53
N LEU A 41 1.36 8.79 6.55
CA LEU A 41 2.81 8.63 6.58
C LEU A 41 3.53 9.59 7.53
N THR A 42 2.86 10.60 8.09
CA THR A 42 3.44 11.44 9.15
C THR A 42 3.39 10.73 10.51
N ASN A 43 2.47 9.78 10.69
CA ASN A 43 2.31 9.01 11.90
C ASN A 43 3.30 7.83 11.98
N PRO A 44 4.20 7.76 12.98
CA PRO A 44 5.16 6.67 13.12
C PRO A 44 4.50 5.30 13.32
N ALA A 45 3.36 5.22 14.01
CA ALA A 45 2.67 3.95 14.24
C ALA A 45 2.15 3.35 12.92
N HIS A 46 1.65 4.20 12.02
CA HIS A 46 1.19 3.79 10.70
C HIS A 46 2.35 3.30 9.83
N ARG A 47 3.48 4.02 9.81
CA ARG A 47 4.67 3.61 9.05
C ARG A 47 5.22 2.27 9.53
N ILE A 48 5.30 2.04 10.84
CA ILE A 48 5.73 0.75 11.38
C ILE A 48 4.73 -0.36 11.04
N SER A 49 3.42 -0.09 11.10
CA SER A 49 2.41 -1.06 10.68
C SER A 49 2.53 -1.40 9.19
N LEU A 50 2.86 -0.43 8.34
CA LEU A 50 3.12 -0.65 6.92
C LEU A 50 4.33 -1.55 6.70
N MET A 51 5.44 -1.35 7.43
CA MET A 51 6.64 -2.20 7.29
C MET A 51 6.35 -3.65 7.66
N LYS A 52 5.62 -3.88 8.75
CA LYS A 52 5.20 -5.23 9.17
C LYS A 52 4.33 -5.90 8.11
N TRP A 53 3.35 -5.17 7.57
CA TRP A 53 2.48 -5.68 6.50
C TRP A 53 3.27 -6.05 5.24
N LEU A 54 4.24 -5.23 4.82
CA LEU A 54 5.10 -5.54 3.67
C LEU A 54 5.95 -6.79 3.93
N ASN A 55 6.49 -6.95 5.14
CA ASN A 55 7.28 -8.12 5.51
C ASN A 55 6.41 -9.41 5.47
N ASP A 56 5.20 -9.35 6.05
CA ASP A 56 4.21 -10.44 6.01
C ASP A 56 3.81 -10.82 4.58
N TRP A 57 3.77 -9.84 3.67
CA TRP A 57 3.51 -10.04 2.23
C TRP A 57 4.71 -10.60 1.45
N GLY A 58 5.88 -10.75 2.09
CA GLY A 58 7.06 -11.37 1.51
C GLY A 58 8.16 -10.41 1.05
N CYS A 59 8.11 -9.13 1.41
CA CYS A 59 9.20 -8.18 1.18
C CYS A 59 10.38 -8.44 2.15
N ARG A 60 11.12 -9.53 1.93
CA ARG A 60 12.18 -10.02 2.84
C ARG A 60 13.41 -9.11 2.95
N HIS A 61 13.56 -8.15 2.06
CA HIS A 61 14.65 -7.16 2.13
C HIS A 61 14.45 -6.14 3.27
N LEU A 62 13.24 -6.05 3.85
CA LEU A 62 12.92 -5.18 4.98
C LEU A 62 12.99 -5.97 6.29
N SER A 63 14.18 -6.35 6.75
CA SER A 63 14.31 -7.07 8.04
C SER A 63 13.75 -6.23 9.19
N GLU A 64 13.37 -6.89 10.30
CA GLU A 64 12.81 -6.18 11.46
C GLU A 64 13.75 -5.08 12.00
N ASP A 65 15.06 -5.35 11.99
CA ASP A 65 16.08 -4.38 12.39
C ASP A 65 16.13 -3.14 11.49
N GLN A 66 15.64 -3.25 10.25
CA GLN A 66 15.57 -2.15 9.30
C GLN A 66 14.25 -1.40 9.33
N HIS A 67 13.24 -1.86 10.08
CA HIS A 67 11.92 -1.22 10.10
C HIS A 67 11.98 0.25 10.55
N GLU A 68 12.81 0.58 11.54
CA GLU A 68 12.99 1.98 11.94
C GLU A 68 13.63 2.81 10.83
N VAL A 69 14.73 2.33 10.26
CA VAL A 69 15.45 3.03 9.19
C VAL A 69 14.52 3.27 8.00
N ALA A 70 13.82 2.22 7.54
CA ALA A 70 12.86 2.31 6.45
C ALA A 70 11.70 3.26 6.77
N SER A 71 11.18 3.22 8.01
CA SER A 71 10.15 4.15 8.49
C SER A 71 10.62 5.61 8.41
N TYR A 72 11.86 5.91 8.80
CA TYR A 72 12.42 7.25 8.67
C TYR A 72 12.67 7.65 7.22
N SER A 73 13.19 6.75 6.38
CA SER A 73 13.36 7.00 4.94
C SER A 73 12.03 7.35 4.27
N ILE A 74 10.96 6.64 4.61
CA ILE A 74 9.61 6.94 4.10
C ILE A 74 9.12 8.31 4.57
N LEU A 75 9.34 8.66 5.85
CA LEU A 75 8.99 9.98 6.35
C LEU A 75 9.74 11.08 5.59
N ASN A 76 11.04 10.91 5.40
CA ASN A 76 11.88 11.89 4.70
C ASN A 76 11.41 12.09 3.26
N TRP A 77 11.17 11.00 2.53
CA TRP A 77 10.60 11.07 1.18
C TRP A 77 9.22 11.74 1.17
N TYR A 78 8.35 11.39 2.12
CA TYR A 78 7.02 11.98 2.18
C TYR A 78 7.07 13.49 2.46
N GLN A 79 7.98 13.93 3.33
CA GLN A 79 8.18 15.34 3.63
C GLN A 79 8.81 16.13 2.48
N ALA A 80 9.71 15.51 1.72
CA ALA A 80 10.38 16.13 0.59
C ALA A 80 9.44 16.27 -0.62
N ASP A 81 8.78 15.17 -0.98
CA ASP A 81 8.09 15.05 -2.28
C ASP A 81 6.68 14.48 -2.16
N GLY A 82 6.49 13.45 -1.32
CA GLY A 82 5.23 12.71 -1.27
C GLY A 82 4.01 13.54 -0.83
N ALA A 83 4.19 14.52 0.05
CA ALA A 83 3.14 15.42 0.50
C ALA A 83 2.63 16.38 -0.59
N CYS A 84 3.44 16.61 -1.64
CA CYS A 84 3.08 17.43 -2.79
C CYS A 84 2.29 16.67 -3.85
N LEU A 85 2.17 15.34 -3.73
CA LEU A 85 1.38 14.54 -4.66
C LEU A 85 -0.08 14.98 -4.63
N PHE A 86 -0.68 15.01 -5.81
CA PHE A 86 -2.06 15.45 -6.01
C PHE A 86 -3.05 14.59 -5.21
N PRO A 87 -4.15 15.18 -4.71
CA PRO A 87 -5.12 14.45 -3.90
C PRO A 87 -5.80 13.35 -4.70
N ASN A 88 -6.14 12.27 -4.00
CA ASN A 88 -6.74 11.02 -4.52
C ASN A 88 -8.15 11.16 -5.14
N LYS A 89 -8.58 12.38 -5.45
CA LYS A 89 -9.91 12.71 -5.99
C LYS A 89 -9.91 12.82 -7.51
N LYS A 90 -8.74 12.89 -8.15
CA LYS A 90 -8.62 12.98 -9.60
C LYS A 90 -8.25 11.61 -10.18
N PRO A 91 -8.97 11.10 -11.19
CA PRO A 91 -8.59 9.84 -11.81
C PRO A 91 -7.26 9.99 -12.56
N ILE A 92 -6.48 8.91 -12.61
CA ILE A 92 -5.12 8.90 -13.19
C ILE A 92 -5.10 9.39 -14.64
N TRP A 93 -6.13 9.07 -15.43
CA TRP A 93 -6.22 9.49 -16.84
C TRP A 93 -6.58 10.97 -17.05
N ASP A 94 -6.85 11.71 -15.98
CA ASP A 94 -7.15 13.15 -16.02
C ASP A 94 -5.96 13.99 -15.53
N LEU A 95 -4.85 13.36 -15.15
CA LEU A 95 -3.63 14.07 -14.73
C LEU A 95 -3.06 14.90 -15.89
N GLY A 96 -2.82 16.19 -15.63
CA GLY A 96 -2.16 17.11 -16.54
C GLY A 96 -0.65 17.11 -16.38
N ASP A 97 0.04 17.82 -17.29
CA ASP A 97 1.50 17.84 -17.38
C ASP A 97 2.20 18.20 -16.05
N HIS A 98 1.66 19.18 -15.32
CA HIS A 98 2.22 19.59 -14.03
C HIS A 98 2.13 18.48 -12.96
N GLU A 99 1.01 17.76 -12.89
CA GLU A 99 0.80 16.68 -11.93
C GLU A 99 1.72 15.48 -12.25
N LEU A 100 1.91 15.22 -13.54
CA LEU A 100 2.87 14.22 -14.03
C LEU A 100 4.31 14.61 -13.70
N GLU A 101 4.68 15.88 -13.83
CA GLU A 101 6.01 16.39 -13.47
C GLU A 101 6.27 16.28 -11.96
N VAL A 102 5.30 16.63 -11.13
CA VAL A 102 5.40 16.45 -9.66
C VAL A 102 5.58 14.97 -9.31
N ALA A 103 4.80 14.06 -9.91
CA ALA A 103 4.97 12.63 -9.69
C ALA A 103 6.33 12.13 -10.20
N ALA A 104 6.78 12.59 -11.38
CA ALA A 104 8.08 12.21 -11.93
C ALA A 104 9.23 12.63 -11.00
N ASN A 105 9.17 13.84 -10.44
CA ASN A 105 10.16 14.31 -9.47
C ASN A 105 10.14 13.49 -8.17
N ALA A 106 8.96 13.14 -7.67
CA ALA A 106 8.80 12.36 -6.44
C ALA A 106 9.27 10.90 -6.54
N TYR A 107 9.26 10.29 -7.74
CA TYR A 107 9.66 8.89 -7.95
C TYR A 107 10.98 8.71 -8.72
N GLY A 108 11.47 9.76 -9.39
CA GLY A 108 12.67 9.74 -10.22
C GLY A 108 13.92 10.30 -9.57
N SER A 109 13.84 10.67 -8.28
CA SER A 109 14.97 11.17 -7.47
C SER A 109 15.94 10.06 -7.07
#